data_AF-A0A972TA80-F1
#
_entry.id   AF-A0A972TA80-F1
#
_cell.length_a   1.000
_cell.length_b   1.000
_cell.length_c   1.000
_cell.angle_alpha   90.00
_cell.angle_beta   90.00
_cell.angle_gamma   90.00
#
_symmetry.space_group_name_H-M   'P 1'
#
loop_
_entity.id
_entity.type
_entity.pdbx_description
1 polymer ?
#
loop_
_entity_poly.entity_id
_entity_poly.type
_entity_poly.pdbx_seq_one_letter_code
_entity_poly.pdbx_strand_id
1 'polypeptide(L)'
;MDVKKLFSVLFGLTLVTGLVLAMAVPAMASPPSQVYYQTPTAGADGRIVYIVKAGDSCLSIALLTGMDVNELRRINNLDEECFLAEGQKLLLGVLQEPEATPGPSPTPTTPLPSPTPFNGNGRICILLFEDVNGNALAEENEVAIPDGVVGVSDRSGKVSLTGKTTSQLDENGLPVPVCFDELPENEYNVSVALPEGYNPTTALNYNLKLNAGDLSTIDFGAQLNSEAQPAAPGEGGRSPLLGLLGGLLVLGGIGLGVYFALLRRKPPLE
;
A
#
# COMPACT_ATOMS: atom_id res chain seq x y z
N MET A 1 88.88 -1.93 -7.63
CA MET A 1 88.32 -1.16 -6.49
C MET A 1 88.84 -1.80 -5.22
N ASP A 2 89.66 -1.09 -4.43
CA ASP A 2 90.40 -1.66 -3.29
C ASP A 2 89.46 -2.23 -2.23
N VAL A 3 89.61 -3.52 -1.90
CA VAL A 3 88.83 -4.23 -0.86
C VAL A 3 88.92 -3.51 0.49
N LYS A 4 90.04 -2.85 0.78
CA LYS A 4 90.23 -2.02 1.99
C LYS A 4 89.35 -0.77 2.00
N LYS A 5 89.10 -0.14 0.84
CA LYS A 5 88.21 1.04 0.75
C LYS A 5 86.75 0.64 0.92
N LEU A 6 86.35 -0.52 0.42
CA LEU A 6 84.98 -1.03 0.59
C LEU A 6 84.68 -1.36 2.07
N PHE A 7 85.63 -1.99 2.76
CA PHE A 7 85.46 -2.35 4.18
C PHE A 7 85.40 -1.12 5.08
N SER A 8 86.21 -0.09 4.80
CA SER A 8 86.19 1.17 5.55
C SER A 8 84.89 1.96 5.37
N VAL A 9 84.31 1.93 4.16
CA VAL A 9 83.02 2.60 3.88
C VAL A 9 81.86 1.85 4.54
N LEU A 10 81.86 0.51 4.49
CA LEU A 10 80.82 -0.30 5.11
C LEU A 10 80.85 -0.17 6.65
N PHE A 11 82.03 -0.17 7.26
CA PHE A 11 82.20 0.02 8.70
C PHE A 11 81.75 1.42 9.14
N GLY A 12 82.09 2.46 8.36
CA GLY A 12 81.61 3.82 8.59
C GLY A 12 80.08 3.93 8.49
N LEU A 13 79.47 3.29 7.49
CA LEU A 13 78.02 3.28 7.32
C LEU A 13 77.31 2.60 8.49
N THR A 14 77.83 1.45 8.97
CA THR A 14 77.27 0.73 10.13
C THR A 14 77.42 1.50 11.43
N LEU A 15 78.52 2.23 11.62
CA LEU A 15 78.73 3.06 12.80
C LEU A 15 77.75 4.24 12.83
N VAL A 16 77.52 4.87 11.67
CA VAL A 16 76.59 6.00 11.54
C VAL A 16 75.14 5.54 11.69
N THR A 17 74.76 4.39 11.14
CA THR A 17 73.39 3.85 11.34
C THR A 17 73.15 3.39 12.77
N GLY A 18 74.15 2.82 13.44
CA GLY A 18 74.06 2.49 14.87
C GLY A 18 73.88 3.72 15.76
N LEU A 19 74.57 4.82 15.46
CA LEU A 19 74.46 6.08 16.22
C LEU A 19 73.10 6.76 16.03
N VAL A 20 72.55 6.73 14.81
CA VAL A 20 71.21 7.29 14.53
C VAL A 20 70.12 6.47 15.24
N LEU A 21 70.28 5.15 15.38
CA LEU A 21 69.31 4.32 16.08
C LEU A 21 69.34 4.50 17.61
N ALA A 22 70.48 4.89 18.19
CA ALA A 22 70.60 5.18 19.62
C ALA A 22 69.91 6.50 20.04
N MET A 23 69.67 7.43 19.12
CA MET A 23 68.94 8.67 19.39
C MET A 23 67.41 8.55 19.26
N ALA A 24 66.91 7.37 18.87
CA ALA A 24 65.48 7.11 18.69
C ALA A 24 64.80 6.47 19.93
N VAL A 25 65.46 6.45 21.09
CA VAL A 25 64.83 5.95 22.32
C VAL A 25 63.85 7.02 22.83
N PRO A 26 62.55 6.73 22.94
CA PRO A 26 61.58 7.70 23.46
C PRO A 26 61.91 7.98 24.93
N ALA A 27 62.01 9.26 25.30
CA ALA A 27 62.09 9.68 26.70
C ALA A 27 60.75 9.35 27.38
N MET A 28 60.72 8.31 28.22
CA MET A 28 59.57 8.04 29.07
C MET A 28 59.59 9.05 30.23
N ALA A 29 58.92 10.19 30.05
CA ALA A 29 58.64 11.11 31.14
C ALA A 29 57.64 10.44 32.10
N SER A 30 58.06 10.13 33.33
CA SER A 30 57.12 9.82 34.40
C SER A 30 56.18 11.03 34.54
N PRO A 31 54.85 10.83 34.56
CA PRO A 31 53.96 11.94 34.92
C PRO A 31 54.39 12.46 36.29
N PRO A 32 54.46 13.79 36.51
CA PRO A 32 54.66 14.32 37.83
C PRO A 32 53.58 13.74 38.75
N SER A 33 53.94 13.35 39.97
CA SER A 33 52.97 12.95 40.98
C SER A 33 51.99 14.09 41.19
N GLN A 34 50.84 13.99 40.55
CA GLN A 34 49.75 14.93 40.71
C GLN A 34 49.25 14.80 42.14
N VAL A 35 49.47 15.84 42.94
CA VAL A 35 48.93 15.89 44.28
C VAL A 35 47.43 16.14 44.14
N TYR A 36 46.63 15.15 44.53
CA TYR A 36 45.19 15.28 44.61
C TYR A 36 44.85 16.16 45.80
N TYR A 37 44.75 17.47 45.58
CA TYR A 37 44.16 18.37 46.55
C TYR A 37 42.65 18.44 46.31
N GLN A 38 41.88 18.01 47.30
CA GLN A 38 40.43 18.15 47.29
C GLN A 38 40.11 19.64 47.46
N THR A 39 39.70 20.31 46.39
CA THR A 39 39.09 21.64 46.49
C THR A 39 37.81 21.52 47.31
N PRO A 40 37.53 22.43 48.26
CA PRO A 40 36.30 22.36 49.04
C PRO A 40 35.09 22.31 48.11
N THR A 41 34.21 21.32 48.31
CA THR A 41 32.92 21.29 47.63
C THR A 41 32.00 22.30 48.29
N ALA A 42 31.17 23.00 47.52
CA ALA A 42 30.19 23.93 48.07
C ALA A 42 29.27 23.24 49.08
N GLY A 43 29.00 23.93 50.19
CA GLY A 43 27.99 23.51 51.16
C GLY A 43 26.57 23.62 50.58
N ALA A 44 25.58 23.12 51.32
CA ALA A 44 24.17 23.21 50.95
C ALA A 44 23.65 24.66 50.79
N ASP A 45 24.39 25.63 51.31
CA ASP A 45 24.13 27.07 51.17
C ASP A 45 24.91 27.71 50.00
N GLY A 46 25.49 26.91 49.11
CA GLY A 46 26.25 27.35 47.94
C GLY A 46 27.63 27.91 48.27
N ARG A 47 28.01 28.04 49.55
CA ARG A 47 29.30 28.62 49.95
C ARG A 47 30.41 27.58 49.87
N ILE A 48 31.50 27.94 49.21
CA ILE A 48 32.75 27.18 49.19
C ILE A 48 33.63 27.72 50.31
N VAL A 49 33.92 26.90 51.32
CA VAL A 49 34.67 27.32 52.51
C VAL A 49 35.93 26.47 52.69
N TYR A 50 37.07 27.13 52.87
CA TYR A 50 38.35 26.51 53.24
C TYR A 50 38.61 26.67 54.73
N ILE A 51 39.11 25.62 55.37
CA ILE A 51 39.54 25.65 56.78
C ILE A 51 41.06 25.72 56.81
N VAL A 52 41.58 26.82 57.33
CA VAL A 52 43.03 27.09 57.45
C VAL A 52 43.71 25.98 58.25
N LYS A 53 44.77 25.39 57.70
CA LYS A 53 45.58 24.37 58.35
C LYS A 53 46.87 24.96 58.90
N ALA A 54 47.54 24.21 59.78
CA ALA A 54 48.83 24.60 60.30
C ALA A 54 49.85 24.87 59.19
N GLY A 55 50.47 26.05 59.23
CA GLY A 55 51.44 26.51 58.23
C GLY A 55 50.84 27.12 56.95
N ASP A 56 49.51 27.25 56.85
CA ASP A 56 48.90 27.96 55.73
C ASP A 56 49.14 29.48 55.81
N SER A 57 49.31 30.08 54.64
CA SER A 57 49.37 31.52 54.42
C SER A 57 48.38 31.90 53.33
N CYS A 58 48.01 33.18 53.25
CA CYS A 58 47.13 33.61 52.16
C CYS A 58 47.72 33.33 50.77
N LEU A 59 49.04 33.44 50.61
CA LEU A 59 49.72 33.10 49.36
C LEU A 59 49.63 31.60 49.05
N SER A 60 49.84 30.73 50.03
CA SER A 60 49.75 29.28 49.80
C SER A 60 48.32 28.84 49.48
N ILE A 61 47.31 29.41 50.15
CA ILE A 61 45.89 29.12 49.89
C ILE A 61 45.46 29.68 48.54
N ALA A 62 45.86 30.91 48.19
CA ALA A 62 45.62 31.53 46.90
C ALA A 62 46.13 30.67 45.75
N LEU A 63 47.39 30.23 45.84
CA LEU A 63 47.99 29.34 44.84
C LEU A 63 47.31 27.98 44.78
N LEU A 64 46.92 27.42 45.93
CA LEU A 64 46.23 26.14 46.02
C LEU A 64 44.84 26.19 45.36
N THR A 65 44.15 27.31 45.49
CA THR A 65 42.75 27.49 45.05
C THR A 65 42.64 28.20 43.70
N GLY A 66 43.74 28.74 43.18
CA GLY A 66 43.75 29.59 41.98
C GLY A 66 43.11 30.97 42.19
N MET A 67 42.93 31.40 43.44
CA MET A 67 42.34 32.69 43.80
C MET A 67 43.42 33.77 43.97
N ASP A 68 43.11 35.02 43.61
CA ASP A 68 43.99 36.14 43.89
C ASP A 68 44.01 36.47 45.40
N VAL A 69 45.20 36.78 45.94
CA VAL A 69 45.36 37.06 47.38
C VAL A 69 44.56 38.30 47.81
N ASN A 70 44.46 39.33 46.96
CA ASN A 70 43.67 40.52 47.27
C ASN A 70 42.19 40.20 47.30
N GLU A 71 41.73 39.34 46.38
CA GLU A 71 40.36 38.88 46.36
C GLU A 71 40.03 38.04 47.59
N LEU A 72 40.92 37.12 47.97
CA LEU A 72 40.77 36.30 49.19
C LEU A 72 40.64 37.17 50.45
N ARG A 73 41.45 38.24 50.56
CA ARG A 73 41.35 39.23 51.64
C ARG A 73 40.02 39.95 51.63
N ARG A 74 39.63 40.47 50.45
CA ARG A 74 38.42 41.28 50.26
C ARG A 74 37.15 40.51 50.65
N ILE A 75 37.02 39.26 50.22
CA ILE A 75 35.81 38.45 50.48
C ILE A 75 35.74 37.93 51.93
N ASN A 76 36.88 37.93 52.65
CA ASN A 76 36.97 37.47 54.04
C ASN A 76 37.22 38.60 55.06
N ASN A 77 37.23 39.86 54.62
CA ASN A 77 37.57 41.04 55.44
C ASN A 77 38.89 40.89 56.21
N LEU A 78 39.93 40.36 55.55
CA LEU A 78 41.28 40.24 56.14
C LEU A 78 42.06 41.55 55.98
N ASP A 79 43.01 41.77 56.87
CA ASP A 79 43.95 42.91 56.88
C ASP A 79 45.02 42.81 55.79
N GLU A 80 45.84 43.85 55.63
CA GLU A 80 46.87 43.87 54.58
C GLU A 80 47.94 42.80 54.81
N GLU A 81 48.25 42.53 56.07
CA GLU A 81 49.19 41.50 56.51
C GLU A 81 48.66 40.07 56.31
N CYS A 82 47.35 39.93 56.08
CA CYS A 82 46.66 38.67 55.81
C CYS A 82 46.92 37.62 56.89
N PHE A 83 46.71 37.99 58.14
CA PHE A 83 46.90 37.09 59.27
C PHE A 83 45.82 36.00 59.28
N LEU A 84 46.26 34.73 59.26
CA LEU A 84 45.39 33.57 59.30
C LEU A 84 45.61 32.77 60.58
N ALA A 85 44.52 32.43 61.27
CA ALA A 85 44.55 31.51 62.40
C ALA A 85 44.22 30.09 61.95
N GLU A 86 44.90 29.09 62.51
CA GLU A 86 44.55 27.68 62.27
C GLU A 86 43.08 27.42 62.66
N GLY A 87 42.35 26.70 61.81
CA GLY A 87 40.92 26.43 61.97
C GLY A 87 40.00 27.56 61.50
N GLN A 88 40.53 28.70 61.08
CA GLN A 88 39.73 29.79 60.51
C GLN A 88 39.04 29.35 59.22
N LYS A 89 37.77 29.74 59.05
CA LYS A 89 36.98 29.47 57.86
C LYS A 89 37.10 30.64 56.89
N LEU A 90 37.64 30.38 55.71
CA LEU A 90 37.74 31.34 54.62
C LEU A 90 36.72 31.00 53.54
N LEU A 91 35.88 31.96 53.20
CA LEU A 91 35.02 31.92 52.03
C LEU A 91 35.90 32.00 50.77
N LEU A 92 35.76 31.03 49.88
CA LEU A 92 36.41 31.00 48.57
C LEU A 92 35.44 31.31 47.42
N GLY A 93 34.13 31.37 47.68
CA GLY A 93 33.15 31.66 46.64
C GLY A 93 31.75 31.26 47.05
N VAL A 94 30.78 31.70 46.26
CA VAL A 94 29.37 31.31 46.38
C VAL A 94 28.90 30.85 45.02
N LEU A 95 28.57 29.56 44.91
CA LEU A 95 27.79 29.04 43.79
C LEU A 95 26.35 29.42 44.04
N GLN A 96 25.81 30.30 43.19
CA GLN A 96 24.37 30.50 43.14
C GLN A 96 23.78 29.25 42.49
N GLU A 97 22.98 28.50 43.25
CA GLU A 97 22.15 27.45 42.67
C GLU A 97 21.26 28.10 41.60
N PRO A 98 21.31 27.65 40.33
CA PRO A 98 20.47 28.25 39.31
C PRO A 98 19.01 28.14 39.76
N GLU A 99 18.36 29.30 39.89
CA GLU A 99 16.93 29.37 40.11
C GLU A 99 16.25 28.49 39.04
N ALA A 100 15.35 27.61 39.47
CA ALA A 100 14.69 26.66 38.59
C ALA A 100 14.11 27.43 37.40
N THR A 101 14.72 27.23 36.22
CA THR A 101 14.15 27.76 34.99
C THR A 101 12.75 27.16 34.86
N PRO A 102 11.69 27.96 34.63
CA PRO A 102 10.38 27.42 34.35
C PRO A 102 10.53 26.34 33.27
N GLY A 103 10.11 25.11 33.58
CA GLY A 103 10.21 24.00 32.65
C GLY A 103 9.52 24.36 31.32
N PRO A 104 9.88 23.70 30.21
CA PRO A 104 9.19 23.92 28.95
C PRO A 104 7.69 23.70 29.19
N SER A 105 6.89 24.72 28.86
CA SER A 105 5.44 24.59 28.75
C SER A 105 5.16 23.38 27.83
N PRO A 106 4.22 22.49 28.16
CA PRO A 106 3.90 21.37 27.30
C PRO A 106 3.59 21.91 25.90
N THR A 107 4.43 21.53 24.93
CA THR A 107 4.09 21.78 23.53
C THR A 107 2.78 21.06 23.28
N PRO A 108 1.75 21.74 22.74
CA PRO A 108 0.48 21.08 22.45
C PRO A 108 0.75 19.88 21.56
N THR A 109 0.49 18.68 22.08
CA THR A 109 0.49 17.46 21.31
C THR A 109 -0.52 17.65 20.18
N THR A 110 -0.02 17.70 18.95
CA THR A 110 -0.89 17.68 17.77
C THR A 110 -1.77 16.44 17.91
N PRO A 111 -3.11 16.55 17.76
CA PRO A 111 -3.96 15.38 17.80
C PRO A 111 -3.40 14.34 16.82
N LEU A 112 -3.29 13.10 17.28
CA LEU A 112 -3.01 11.97 16.40
C LEU A 112 -3.95 12.09 15.20
N PRO A 113 -3.50 11.89 13.94
CA PRO A 113 -4.43 11.85 12.82
C PRO A 113 -5.57 10.90 13.21
N SER A 114 -6.79 11.43 13.22
CA SER A 114 -7.98 10.58 13.27
C SER A 114 -7.82 9.55 12.15
N PRO A 115 -8.06 8.24 12.39
CA PRO A 115 -8.04 7.27 11.30
C PRO A 115 -8.94 7.83 10.21
N THR A 116 -8.33 8.21 9.09
CA THR A 116 -9.11 8.61 7.92
C THR A 116 -9.93 7.37 7.60
N PRO A 117 -11.27 7.42 7.62
CA PRO A 117 -12.08 6.25 7.31
C PRO A 117 -11.58 5.70 5.98
N PHE A 118 -11.06 4.49 6.01
CA PHE A 118 -10.68 3.79 4.79
C PHE A 118 -11.99 3.58 4.05
N ASN A 119 -12.25 4.39 3.04
CA ASN A 119 -13.27 4.07 2.05
C ASN A 119 -12.73 2.83 1.34
N GLY A 120 -13.05 1.66 1.88
CA GLY A 120 -12.70 0.42 1.24
C GLY A 120 -13.55 0.27 0.00
N ASN A 121 -12.97 -0.39 -1.00
CA ASN A 121 -13.67 -0.69 -2.22
C ASN A 121 -14.20 -2.13 -2.15
N GLY A 122 -15.30 -2.40 -2.84
CA GLY A 122 -15.82 -3.73 -3.11
C GLY A 122 -15.72 -4.07 -4.60
N ARG A 123 -16.26 -5.24 -4.95
CA ARG A 123 -16.37 -5.77 -6.32
C ARG A 123 -17.80 -6.23 -6.57
N ILE A 124 -18.33 -5.88 -7.73
CA ILE A 124 -19.59 -6.43 -8.24
C ILE A 124 -19.32 -7.18 -9.53
N CYS A 125 -19.72 -8.46 -9.58
CA CYS A 125 -19.68 -9.30 -10.76
C CYS A 125 -21.10 -9.57 -11.25
N ILE A 126 -21.29 -9.60 -12.57
CA ILE A 126 -22.58 -9.80 -13.20
C ILE A 126 -22.47 -10.96 -14.17
N LEU A 127 -23.31 -11.98 -13.96
CA LEU A 127 -23.45 -13.11 -14.87
C LEU A 127 -24.77 -12.99 -15.61
N LEU A 128 -24.72 -13.05 -16.95
CA LEU A 128 -25.91 -13.20 -17.78
C LEU A 128 -25.91 -14.62 -18.36
N PHE A 129 -26.87 -15.44 -17.97
CA PHE A 129 -26.94 -16.85 -18.34
C PHE A 129 -28.22 -17.19 -19.09
N GLU A 130 -28.14 -18.26 -19.89
CA GLU A 130 -29.29 -18.83 -20.59
C GLU A 130 -30.05 -19.76 -19.65
N ASP A 131 -31.22 -19.30 -19.19
CA ASP A 131 -32.09 -20.01 -18.24
C ASP A 131 -32.98 -21.00 -18.98
N VAL A 132 -32.40 -22.11 -19.44
CA VAL A 132 -33.07 -23.07 -20.33
C VAL A 132 -34.30 -23.69 -19.68
N ASN A 133 -34.29 -23.87 -18.36
CA ASN A 133 -35.36 -24.51 -17.61
C ASN A 133 -36.39 -23.52 -17.04
N GLY A 134 -36.11 -22.22 -17.05
CA GLY A 134 -37.00 -21.15 -16.60
C GLY A 134 -37.13 -21.00 -15.09
N ASN A 135 -36.17 -21.51 -14.31
CA ASN A 135 -36.20 -21.47 -12.86
C ASN A 135 -35.55 -20.21 -12.28
N ALA A 136 -34.98 -19.35 -13.13
CA ALA A 136 -34.34 -18.08 -12.78
C ALA A 136 -33.11 -18.24 -11.86
N LEU A 137 -32.45 -19.39 -11.87
CA LEU A 137 -31.25 -19.69 -11.10
C LEU A 137 -30.15 -20.21 -12.02
N ALA A 138 -28.95 -19.65 -11.91
CA ALA A 138 -27.81 -20.11 -12.69
C ALA A 138 -27.36 -21.51 -12.25
N GLU A 139 -27.29 -22.44 -13.19
CA GLU A 139 -26.85 -23.82 -12.97
C GLU A 139 -25.56 -24.16 -13.73
N GLU A 140 -24.82 -25.19 -13.29
CA GLU A 140 -23.53 -25.59 -13.90
C GLU A 140 -23.66 -26.01 -15.37
N ASN A 141 -24.87 -26.44 -15.79
CA ASN A 141 -25.19 -26.83 -17.17
C ASN A 141 -25.66 -25.65 -18.05
N GLU A 142 -25.75 -24.45 -17.51
CA GLU A 142 -26.21 -23.27 -18.24
C GLU A 142 -25.03 -22.43 -18.73
N VAL A 143 -25.21 -21.84 -19.92
CA VAL A 143 -24.16 -21.11 -20.61
C VAL A 143 -24.35 -19.60 -20.46
N ALA A 144 -23.26 -18.85 -20.51
CA ALA A 144 -23.33 -17.39 -20.58
C ALA A 144 -23.86 -16.92 -21.94
N ILE A 145 -24.74 -15.93 -21.92
CA ILE A 145 -25.23 -15.26 -23.12
C ILE A 145 -24.23 -14.15 -23.50
N PRO A 146 -23.59 -14.20 -24.69
CA PRO A 146 -22.70 -13.15 -25.16
C PRO A 146 -23.47 -11.92 -25.65
N ASP A 147 -22.75 -10.80 -25.84
CA ASP A 147 -23.25 -9.56 -26.46
C ASP A 147 -24.37 -8.81 -25.70
N GLY A 148 -24.74 -9.28 -24.50
CA GLY A 148 -25.51 -8.50 -23.55
C GLY A 148 -24.69 -7.34 -22.99
N VAL A 149 -25.37 -6.27 -22.56
CA VAL A 149 -24.72 -5.11 -21.94
C VAL A 149 -25.07 -5.09 -20.46
N VAL A 150 -24.08 -5.08 -19.59
CA VAL A 150 -24.26 -4.98 -18.14
C VAL A 150 -23.80 -3.63 -17.64
N GLY A 151 -24.40 -3.14 -16.55
CA GLY A 151 -24.06 -1.83 -16.01
C GLY A 151 -24.22 -1.75 -14.49
N VAL A 152 -23.35 -0.95 -13.88
CA VAL A 152 -23.38 -0.62 -12.46
C VAL A 152 -23.40 0.90 -12.34
N SER A 153 -24.41 1.43 -11.65
CA SER A 153 -24.53 2.86 -11.40
C SER A 153 -24.86 3.14 -9.95
N ASP A 154 -24.31 4.21 -9.39
CA ASP A 154 -24.65 4.64 -8.03
C ASP A 154 -25.77 5.68 -8.05
N ARG A 155 -26.47 5.83 -6.92
CA ARG A 155 -27.56 6.82 -6.81
C ARG A 155 -27.09 8.27 -6.94
N SER A 156 -25.80 8.53 -6.69
CA SER A 156 -25.22 9.87 -6.81
C SER A 156 -24.82 10.24 -8.24
N GLY A 157 -24.80 9.27 -9.17
CA GLY A 157 -24.36 9.43 -10.56
C GLY A 157 -22.85 9.59 -10.73
N LYS A 158 -22.06 9.37 -9.66
CA LYS A 158 -20.60 9.45 -9.68
C LYS A 158 -19.98 8.20 -10.30
N VAL A 159 -20.63 7.05 -10.14
CA VAL A 159 -20.22 5.78 -10.75
C VAL A 159 -21.26 5.40 -11.79
N SER A 160 -20.81 5.19 -13.03
CA SER A 160 -21.63 4.67 -14.13
C SER A 160 -20.70 3.89 -15.06
N LEU A 161 -20.60 2.59 -14.78
CA LEU A 161 -19.73 1.67 -15.51
C LEU A 161 -20.60 0.71 -16.32
N THR A 162 -20.09 0.31 -17.49
CA THR A 162 -20.75 -0.66 -18.36
C THR A 162 -19.75 -1.67 -18.88
N GLY A 163 -20.24 -2.86 -19.21
CA GLY A 163 -19.46 -3.96 -19.76
C GLY A 163 -20.30 -4.78 -20.73
N LYS A 164 -19.64 -5.65 -21.49
CA LYS A 164 -20.31 -6.60 -22.39
C LYS A 164 -20.10 -8.02 -21.89
N THR A 165 -21.15 -8.83 -21.96
CA THR A 165 -21.08 -10.25 -21.61
C THR A 165 -20.38 -11.02 -22.72
N THR A 166 -19.72 -12.11 -22.35
CA THR A 166 -18.95 -12.95 -23.27
C THR A 166 -19.27 -14.42 -23.00
N SER A 167 -19.01 -15.29 -23.97
CA SER A 167 -19.09 -16.75 -23.78
C SER A 167 -17.78 -17.35 -23.25
N GLN A 168 -17.00 -16.57 -22.50
CA GLN A 168 -15.75 -17.08 -21.90
C GLN A 168 -16.08 -18.06 -20.76
N LEU A 169 -15.32 -19.15 -20.71
CA LEU A 169 -15.37 -20.14 -19.65
C LEU A 169 -14.07 -20.11 -18.86
N ASP A 170 -14.14 -20.38 -17.57
CA ASP A 170 -12.97 -20.53 -16.70
C ASP A 170 -12.28 -21.90 -16.87
N GLU A 171 -11.25 -22.15 -16.06
CA GLU A 171 -10.50 -23.43 -16.10
C GLU A 171 -11.37 -24.66 -15.74
N ASN A 172 -12.51 -24.44 -15.07
CA ASN A 172 -13.46 -25.48 -14.68
C ASN A 172 -14.60 -25.62 -15.70
N GLY A 173 -14.62 -24.81 -16.76
CA GLY A 173 -15.67 -24.81 -17.78
C GLY A 173 -16.93 -24.02 -17.37
N LEU A 174 -16.88 -23.22 -16.30
CA LEU A 174 -17.99 -22.39 -15.84
C LEU A 174 -17.97 -21.01 -16.52
N PRO A 175 -19.13 -20.38 -16.76
CA PRO A 175 -19.20 -19.07 -17.37
C PRO A 175 -18.54 -17.99 -16.51
N VAL A 176 -17.72 -17.14 -17.16
CA VAL A 176 -17.00 -16.04 -16.48
C VAL A 176 -17.90 -14.81 -16.37
N PRO A 177 -18.21 -14.31 -15.17
CA PRO A 177 -18.99 -13.10 -14.99
C PRO A 177 -18.18 -11.85 -15.34
N VAL A 178 -18.88 -10.78 -15.74
CA VAL A 178 -18.28 -9.46 -15.96
C VAL A 178 -18.14 -8.75 -14.63
N CYS A 179 -16.91 -8.46 -14.21
CA CYS A 179 -16.64 -7.84 -12.90
C CYS A 179 -16.23 -6.37 -13.01
N PHE A 180 -16.73 -5.57 -12.07
CA PHE A 180 -16.37 -4.18 -11.83
C PHE A 180 -15.66 -4.10 -10.48
N ASP A 181 -14.37 -3.75 -10.55
CA ASP A 181 -13.48 -3.64 -9.41
C ASP A 181 -13.48 -2.23 -8.81
N GLU A 182 -12.93 -2.15 -7.60
CA GLU A 182 -12.61 -0.89 -6.93
C GLU A 182 -13.80 0.07 -6.74
N LEU A 183 -15.00 -0.50 -6.53
CA LEU A 183 -16.23 0.26 -6.31
C LEU A 183 -16.29 0.78 -4.86
N PRO A 184 -16.39 2.09 -4.61
CA PRO A 184 -16.54 2.62 -3.26
C PRO A 184 -17.79 2.08 -2.54
N GLU A 185 -17.76 1.97 -1.21
CA GLU A 185 -18.96 1.65 -0.43
C GLU A 185 -20.11 2.62 -0.76
N ASN A 186 -21.21 2.08 -1.29
CA ASN A 186 -22.41 2.84 -1.63
C ASN A 186 -23.59 1.90 -1.95
N GLU A 187 -24.73 2.51 -2.25
CA GLU A 187 -25.89 1.83 -2.84
C GLU A 187 -25.84 1.93 -4.37
N TYR A 188 -25.86 0.78 -5.03
CA TYR A 188 -25.72 0.62 -6.47
C TYR A 188 -26.96 0.01 -7.11
N ASN A 189 -27.34 0.51 -8.28
CA ASN A 189 -28.24 -0.14 -9.20
C ASN A 189 -27.41 -0.94 -10.22
N VAL A 190 -27.56 -2.25 -10.17
CA VAL A 190 -27.00 -3.22 -11.10
C VAL A 190 -28.05 -3.52 -12.15
N SER A 191 -27.69 -3.44 -13.43
CA SER A 191 -28.63 -3.57 -14.54
C SER A 191 -28.04 -4.39 -15.68
N VAL A 192 -28.91 -5.04 -16.45
CA VAL A 192 -28.53 -5.73 -17.69
C VAL A 192 -29.51 -5.42 -18.81
N ALA A 193 -28.98 -5.26 -20.00
CA ALA A 193 -29.70 -5.18 -21.26
C ALA A 193 -29.41 -6.47 -22.05
N LEU A 194 -30.47 -7.21 -22.34
CA LEU A 194 -30.40 -8.45 -23.09
C LEU A 194 -30.12 -8.17 -24.57
N PRO A 195 -29.38 -9.06 -25.25
CA PRO A 195 -29.22 -9.00 -26.69
C PRO A 195 -30.55 -9.34 -27.41
N GLU A 196 -30.62 -9.06 -28.71
CA GLU A 196 -31.81 -9.34 -29.51
C GLU A 196 -32.17 -10.83 -29.49
N GLY A 197 -33.47 -11.11 -29.47
CA GLY A 197 -33.98 -12.47 -29.50
C GLY A 197 -33.97 -13.18 -28.15
N TYR A 198 -33.70 -12.49 -27.04
CA TYR A 198 -33.83 -13.02 -25.68
C TYR A 198 -34.94 -12.32 -24.89
N ASN A 199 -35.64 -13.08 -24.06
CA ASN A 199 -36.64 -12.63 -23.11
C ASN A 199 -36.12 -12.84 -21.68
N PRO A 200 -36.30 -11.86 -20.78
CA PRO A 200 -35.84 -11.98 -19.41
C PRO A 200 -36.62 -13.05 -18.64
N THR A 201 -35.93 -13.87 -17.86
CA THR A 201 -36.53 -14.75 -16.85
C THR A 201 -36.32 -14.21 -15.43
N THR A 202 -35.31 -13.34 -15.24
CA THR A 202 -35.10 -12.58 -14.00
C THR A 202 -35.43 -11.09 -14.15
N ALA A 203 -35.48 -10.36 -13.03
CA ALA A 203 -35.54 -8.91 -13.08
C ALA A 203 -34.24 -8.34 -13.66
N LEU A 204 -34.35 -7.39 -14.59
CA LEU A 204 -33.19 -6.79 -15.29
C LEU A 204 -32.46 -5.71 -14.49
N ASN A 205 -32.94 -5.39 -13.28
CA ASN A 205 -32.35 -4.39 -12.40
C ASN A 205 -32.39 -4.90 -10.94
N TYR A 206 -31.30 -4.68 -10.21
CA TYR A 206 -31.15 -5.08 -8.82
C TYR A 206 -30.48 -3.96 -8.02
N ASN A 207 -31.03 -3.64 -6.85
CA ASN A 207 -30.45 -2.65 -5.95
C ASN A 207 -29.60 -3.36 -4.89
N LEU A 208 -28.32 -3.01 -4.81
CA LEU A 208 -27.34 -3.64 -3.94
C LEU A 208 -26.65 -2.58 -3.08
N LYS A 209 -26.69 -2.75 -1.76
CA LYS A 209 -25.81 -2.03 -0.86
C LYS A 209 -24.47 -2.76 -0.79
N LEU A 210 -23.42 -2.12 -1.29
CA LEU A 210 -22.05 -2.64 -1.31
C LEU A 210 -21.26 -2.01 -0.17
N ASN A 211 -20.70 -2.82 0.74
CA ASN A 211 -19.79 -2.36 1.78
C ASN A 211 -18.33 -2.58 1.35
N ALA A 212 -17.40 -1.93 2.05
CA ALA A 212 -15.97 -2.11 1.84
C ALA A 212 -15.53 -3.58 1.96
N GLY A 213 -14.88 -4.11 0.93
CA GLY A 213 -14.38 -5.48 0.87
C GLY A 213 -15.40 -6.53 0.39
N ASP A 214 -16.65 -6.14 0.13
CA ASP A 214 -17.67 -7.07 -0.37
C ASP A 214 -17.33 -7.55 -1.79
N LEU A 215 -17.51 -8.85 -2.04
CA LEU A 215 -17.46 -9.49 -3.36
C LEU A 215 -18.85 -10.03 -3.66
N SER A 216 -19.62 -9.30 -4.47
CA SER A 216 -21.00 -9.69 -4.80
C SER A 216 -21.11 -10.14 -6.24
N THR A 217 -21.73 -11.29 -6.47
CA THR A 217 -22.09 -11.77 -7.82
C THR A 217 -23.60 -11.76 -7.95
N ILE A 218 -24.11 -11.13 -9.00
CA ILE A 218 -25.54 -11.03 -9.31
C ILE A 218 -25.80 -11.72 -10.65
N ASP A 219 -26.74 -12.66 -10.65
CA ASP A 219 -27.05 -13.47 -11.81
C ASP A 219 -28.35 -12.99 -12.47
N PHE A 220 -28.33 -12.91 -13.79
CA PHE A 220 -29.47 -12.54 -14.62
C PHE A 220 -29.74 -13.64 -15.64
N GLY A 221 -30.98 -14.11 -15.68
CA GLY A 221 -31.43 -15.18 -16.56
C GLY A 221 -32.23 -14.64 -17.73
N ALA A 222 -32.05 -15.24 -18.90
CA ALA A 222 -32.88 -15.00 -20.07
C ALA A 222 -33.04 -16.26 -20.92
N GLN A 223 -34.12 -16.32 -21.69
CA GLN A 223 -34.42 -17.40 -22.63
C GLN A 223 -34.50 -16.88 -24.06
N LEU A 224 -34.10 -17.70 -25.03
CA LEU A 224 -34.32 -17.42 -26.44
C LEU A 224 -35.82 -17.28 -26.74
N ASN A 225 -36.19 -16.22 -27.44
CA ASN A 225 -37.53 -15.98 -27.93
C ASN A 225 -37.87 -17.07 -28.94
N SER A 226 -39.06 -17.66 -28.81
CA SER A 226 -39.51 -18.73 -29.71
C SER A 226 -39.58 -18.29 -31.20
N GLU A 227 -39.53 -17.00 -31.50
CA GLU A 227 -39.45 -16.43 -32.87
C GLU A 227 -38.02 -16.27 -33.40
N ALA A 228 -37.00 -16.31 -32.53
CA ALA A 228 -35.59 -16.17 -32.91
C ALA A 228 -34.92 -17.51 -33.28
N GLN A 229 -35.65 -18.63 -33.16
CA GLN A 229 -35.19 -19.91 -33.69
C GLN A 229 -35.07 -19.79 -35.22
N PRO A 230 -33.89 -20.02 -35.83
CA PRO A 230 -33.85 -20.24 -37.26
C PRO A 230 -34.73 -21.45 -37.52
N ALA A 231 -35.82 -21.24 -38.26
CA ALA A 231 -36.68 -22.32 -38.69
C ALA A 231 -35.76 -23.40 -39.24
N ALA A 232 -35.81 -24.60 -38.65
CA ALA A 232 -35.16 -25.78 -39.23
C ALA A 232 -35.46 -25.75 -40.73
N PRO A 233 -34.49 -26.01 -41.63
CA PRO A 233 -34.75 -25.96 -43.06
C PRO A 233 -35.95 -26.86 -43.28
N GLY A 234 -37.10 -26.24 -43.58
CA GLY A 234 -38.33 -26.97 -43.71
C GLY A 234 -38.11 -27.93 -44.84
N GLU A 235 -37.93 -29.21 -44.52
CA GLU A 235 -38.11 -30.27 -45.50
C GLU A 235 -39.51 -30.03 -46.03
N GLY A 236 -39.57 -29.49 -47.25
CA GLY A 236 -40.79 -29.23 -47.99
C GLY A 236 -41.49 -30.56 -48.18
N GLY A 237 -42.27 -30.95 -47.17
CA GLY A 237 -43.06 -32.15 -47.14
C GLY A 237 -44.12 -32.01 -48.22
N ARG A 238 -43.78 -32.47 -49.43
CA ARG A 238 -44.73 -32.68 -50.52
C ARG A 238 -45.82 -33.58 -49.95
N SER A 239 -46.94 -32.99 -49.56
CA SER A 239 -48.05 -33.75 -49.00
C SER A 239 -48.56 -34.71 -50.07
N PRO A 240 -48.40 -36.04 -49.90
CA PRO A 240 -48.85 -37.01 -50.90
C PRO A 240 -50.36 -36.91 -51.15
N LEU A 241 -51.10 -36.38 -50.17
CA LEU A 241 -52.51 -36.07 -50.27
C LEU A 241 -52.82 -35.01 -51.35
N LEU A 242 -52.05 -33.91 -51.41
CA LEU A 242 -52.24 -32.88 -52.46
C LEU A 242 -51.83 -33.41 -53.84
N GLY A 243 -50.80 -34.27 -53.90
CA GLY A 243 -50.39 -34.93 -55.15
C GLY A 243 -51.49 -35.85 -55.71
N LEU A 244 -52.15 -36.62 -54.84
CA LEU A 244 -53.28 -37.48 -55.22
C LEU A 244 -54.50 -36.68 -55.67
N LEU A 245 -54.84 -35.59 -54.95
CA LEU A 245 -55.94 -34.71 -55.34
C LEU A 245 -55.67 -34.02 -56.68
N GLY A 246 -54.45 -33.54 -56.90
CA GLY A 246 -54.01 -32.98 -58.18
C GLY A 246 -54.07 -34.01 -59.31
N GLY A 247 -53.62 -35.24 -59.06
CA GLY A 247 -53.68 -36.33 -60.03
C GLY A 247 -55.11 -36.67 -60.46
N LEU A 248 -56.05 -36.77 -59.50
CA LEU A 248 -57.46 -37.00 -59.80
C LEU A 248 -58.08 -35.87 -60.64
N LEU A 249 -57.72 -34.62 -60.35
CA LEU A 249 -58.25 -33.46 -61.07
C LEU A 249 -57.76 -33.44 -62.53
N VAL A 250 -56.48 -33.76 -62.76
CA VAL A 250 -55.90 -33.88 -64.11
C VAL A 250 -56.54 -35.03 -64.89
N LEU A 251 -56.68 -36.21 -64.28
CA LEU A 251 -57.34 -37.35 -64.92
C LEU A 251 -58.82 -37.07 -65.25
N GLY A 252 -59.53 -36.39 -64.35
CA GLY A 252 -60.89 -35.93 -64.58
C GLY A 252 -60.98 -34.96 -65.77
N GLY A 253 -60.05 -34.01 -65.87
CA GLY A 253 -59.98 -33.06 -66.98
C GLY A 253 -59.70 -33.73 -68.33
N ILE A 254 -58.76 -34.69 -68.38
CA ILE A 254 -58.46 -35.47 -69.58
C ILE A 254 -59.68 -36.30 -70.00
N GLY A 255 -60.34 -36.97 -69.05
CA GLY A 255 -61.55 -37.75 -69.31
C GLY A 255 -62.68 -36.90 -69.90
N LEU A 256 -62.91 -35.71 -69.34
CA LEU A 256 -63.90 -34.76 -69.85
C LEU A 256 -63.56 -34.28 -71.28
N GLY A 257 -62.28 -33.98 -71.54
CA GLY A 257 -61.80 -33.57 -72.85
C GLY A 257 -61.98 -34.66 -73.92
N VAL A 258 -61.66 -35.91 -73.60
CA VAL A 258 -61.87 -37.05 -74.50
C VAL A 258 -63.37 -37.28 -74.74
N TYR A 259 -64.19 -37.18 -73.70
CA TYR A 259 -65.64 -37.31 -73.82
C TYR A 259 -66.24 -36.30 -74.80
N PHE A 260 -65.87 -35.02 -74.69
CA PHE A 260 -66.31 -33.99 -75.64
C PHE A 260 -65.72 -34.16 -77.05
N ALA A 261 -64.49 -34.66 -77.16
CA ALA A 261 -63.88 -34.95 -78.46
C ALA A 261 -64.61 -36.10 -79.20
N LEU A 262 -65.07 -37.12 -78.47
CA LEU A 262 -65.87 -38.22 -79.05
C LEU A 262 -67.26 -37.74 -79.46
N LEU A 263 -67.89 -36.86 -78.67
CA LEU A 263 -69.19 -36.25 -79.02
C LEU A 263 -69.14 -35.37 -80.28
N ARG A 264 -68.00 -34.73 -80.56
CA ARG A 264 -67.78 -33.97 -81.80
C ARG A 264 -67.54 -34.84 -83.03
N ARG A 265 -67.27 -36.14 -82.86
CA ARG A 265 -67.12 -37.11 -83.97
C ARG A 265 -68.44 -37.81 -84.32
N LYS A 266 -69.55 -37.08 -84.42
CA LYS A 266 -70.69 -37.60 -85.20
C LYS A 266 -70.35 -37.42 -86.69
N PRO A 267 -70.41 -38.47 -87.52
CA PRO A 267 -70.24 -38.30 -88.96
C PRO A 267 -71.39 -37.46 -89.52
N PRO A 268 -71.16 -36.69 -90.61
CA PRO A 268 -72.22 -35.97 -91.28
C PRO A 268 -73.29 -36.96 -91.75
N LEU A 269 -74.56 -36.63 -91.48
CA LEU A 269 -75.71 -37.31 -92.06
C LEU A 269 -75.70 -37.04 -93.56
N GLU A 270 -75.74 -38.09 -94.38
CA GLU A 270 -76.17 -38.02 -95.78
C GLU A 270 -77.58 -37.42 -95.91
#